data_AF-A0A435G091-F1
#
_entry.id   AF-A0A435G091-F1
#
_cell.length_a   1.000
_cell.length_b   1.000
_cell.length_c   1.000
_cell.angle_alpha   90.00
_cell.angle_beta   90.00
_cell.angle_gamma   90.00
#
_symmetry.space_group_name_H-M   'P 1'
#
loop_
_entity.id
_entity.type
_entity.pdbx_description
1 polymer ?
#
loop_
_entity_poly.entity_id
_entity_poly.type
_entity_poly.pdbx_seq_one_letter_code
_entity_poly.pdbx_strand_id
1 'polypeptide(L)' 'MPPSLFGAITAYIEAQGGGQGVFPTPIDSFNIVRSFKERMRMRQVYKPSICIVLQGAKEIILGEDTLRYGAMECLA' A
#
# COMPACT_ATOMS: atom_id res chain seq x y z
N MET A 1 -6.86 2.88 -25.00
CA MET A 1 -6.12 3.69 -24.01
C MET A 1 -5.70 2.75 -22.90
N PRO A 2 -4.43 2.71 -22.47
CA PRO A 2 -4.04 1.86 -21.35
C PRO A 2 -4.79 2.31 -20.08
N PRO A 3 -5.18 1.37 -19.20
CA PRO A 3 -5.82 1.71 -17.95
C PRO A 3 -4.91 2.59 -17.10
N SER A 4 -5.48 3.49 -16.30
CA SER A 4 -4.72 4.21 -15.28
C SER A 4 -4.07 3.19 -14.32
N LEU A 5 -2.95 3.57 -13.69
CA LEU A 5 -2.28 2.69 -12.73
C LEU A 5 -3.25 2.18 -11.64
N PHE A 6 -4.11 3.08 -11.15
CA PHE A 6 -5.15 2.75 -10.18
C PHE A 6 -6.15 1.71 -10.72
N GLY A 7 -6.61 1.88 -11.97
CA GLY A 7 -7.52 0.94 -12.62
C GLY A 7 -6.89 -0.43 -12.86
N ALA A 8 -5.63 -0.45 -13.32
CA ALA A 8 -4.87 -1.68 -13.54
C ALA A 8 -4.69 -2.48 -12.23
N ILE A 9 -4.32 -1.79 -11.15
CA ILE A 9 -4.13 -2.41 -9.84
C ILE A 9 -5.45 -2.90 -9.25
N THR A 10 -6.54 -2.14 -9.42
CA THR A 10 -7.87 -2.58 -8.99
C THR A 10 -8.26 -3.88 -9.70
N ALA A 11 -8.13 -3.93 -11.03
CA ALA A 11 -8.42 -5.15 -11.80
C ALA A 11 -7.54 -6.33 -11.38
N TYR A 12 -6.27 -6.09 -11.10
CA TYR A 12 -5.33 -7.12 -10.63
C TYR A 12 -5.72 -7.72 -9.26
N ILE A 13 -6.20 -6.89 -8.35
CA ILE A 13 -6.68 -7.32 -7.04
C ILE A 13 -7.98 -8.13 -7.18
N GLU A 14 -8.94 -7.64 -7.97
CA GLU A 14 -10.21 -8.35 -8.17
C GLU A 14 -10.00 -9.72 -8.82
N ALA A 15 -9.05 -9.85 -9.75
CA ALA A 15 -8.68 -11.13 -10.36
C ALA A 15 -8.11 -12.15 -9.37
N GLN A 16 -7.66 -11.73 -8.19
CA GLN A 16 -7.14 -12.58 -7.11
C GLN A 16 -8.15 -12.85 -5.99
N GLY A 17 -9.44 -12.60 -6.23
CA GLY A 17 -10.50 -12.78 -5.24
C GLY A 17 -10.89 -11.49 -4.49
N GLY A 18 -10.24 -10.36 -4.81
CA GLY A 18 -10.65 -9.04 -4.35
C GLY A 18 -10.52 -8.82 -2.84
N GLY A 19 -11.26 -7.85 -2.32
CA GLY A 19 -11.34 -7.59 -0.89
C GLY A 19 -10.13 -6.86 -0.29
N GLN A 20 -9.81 -7.17 0.97
CA GLN A 20 -8.72 -6.54 1.74
C GLN A 20 -7.60 -7.55 1.98
N GLY A 21 -6.35 -7.10 1.90
CA GLY A 21 -5.23 -8.01 2.07
C GLY A 21 -3.93 -7.48 1.51
N VAL A 22 -2.96 -8.40 1.44
CA VAL A 22 -1.70 -8.24 0.73
C VAL A 22 -1.76 -9.16 -0.49
N PHE A 23 -1.63 -8.56 -1.67
CA PHE A 23 -1.67 -9.25 -2.95
C PHE A 23 -0.25 -9.29 -3.50
N PRO A 24 0.38 -10.47 -3.57
CA PRO A 24 1.70 -10.60 -4.15
C PRO A 24 1.65 -10.27 -5.64
N THR A 25 2.77 -9.84 -6.19
CA THR A 25 2.95 -9.67 -7.63
C THR A 25 4.02 -10.63 -8.14
N PRO A 26 4.14 -10.84 -9.46
CA PRO A 26 5.26 -11.61 -10.03
C PRO A 26 6.64 -10.96 -9.82
N ILE A 27 6.69 -9.71 -9.38
CA ILE A 27 7.94 -9.01 -9.06
C ILE A 27 8.28 -9.31 -7.60
N ASP A 28 9.43 -9.92 -7.37
CA ASP A 28 9.89 -10.27 -6.03
C ASP A 28 9.94 -9.04 -5.12
N SER A 29 9.48 -9.23 -3.88
CA SER A 29 9.36 -8.18 -2.85
C SER A 29 8.41 -7.02 -3.18
N PHE A 30 7.68 -7.06 -4.29
CA PHE A 30 6.65 -6.07 -4.62
C PHE A 30 5.25 -6.63 -4.34
N ASN A 31 4.58 -5.99 -3.39
CA ASN A 31 3.25 -6.40 -2.93
C ASN A 31 2.30 -5.22 -2.97
N ILE A 32 1.04 -5.50 -3.27
CA ILE A 32 -0.03 -4.51 -3.26
C ILE A 32 -0.85 -4.72 -1.99
N VAL A 33 -1.06 -3.65 -1.23
CA VAL A 33 -1.85 -3.70 0.01
C VAL A 33 -3.15 -2.93 -0.18
N ARG A 34 -4.29 -3.57 0.12
CA ARG A 34 -5.62 -2.93 0.11
C ARG A 34 -6.30 -3.09 1.46
N SER A 35 -6.83 -1.98 1.96
CA SER A 35 -7.64 -1.94 3.18
C SER A 35 -8.81 -0.98 2.96
N PHE A 36 -9.98 -1.34 3.44
CA PHE A 36 -11.18 -0.49 3.40
C PHE A 36 -11.40 0.26 4.71
N LYS A 37 -10.66 -0.14 5.74
CA LYS A 37 -10.66 0.50 7.05
C LYS A 37 -9.25 0.93 7.39
N GLU A 38 -9.14 1.86 8.32
CA GLU A 38 -7.88 2.18 8.95
C GLU A 38 -7.24 0.90 9.49
N ARG A 39 -5.98 0.66 9.10
CA ARG A 39 -5.21 -0.48 9.61
C ARG A 39 -4.68 -0.09 10.98
N MET A 40 -4.98 -0.93 11.99
CA MET A 40 -4.36 -0.79 13.30
C MET A 40 -2.84 -0.80 13.18
N ARG A 41 -2.16 0.05 13.96
CA ARG A 41 -0.70 0.15 13.98
C ARG A 41 -0.08 -1.21 14.30
N MET A 42 0.57 -1.81 13.31
CA MET A 42 1.25 -3.09 13.47
C MET A 42 2.59 -2.86 14.15
N ARG A 43 2.75 -3.35 15.40
CA ARG A 43 4.04 -3.30 16.12
C ARG A 43 4.99 -4.34 15.51
N GLN A 44 5.75 -3.93 14.51
CA GLN A 44 6.72 -4.79 13.84
C GLN A 44 8.06 -4.06 13.69
N VAL A 45 9.15 -4.83 13.63
CA VAL A 45 10.47 -4.29 13.28
C VAL A 45 10.37 -3.70 11.87
N TYR A 46 10.77 -2.43 11.73
CA TYR A 46 10.71 -1.76 10.44
C TYR A 46 11.62 -2.45 9.43
N LYS A 47 11.03 -2.98 8.35
CA LYS A 47 11.75 -3.47 7.18
C LYS A 47 11.82 -2.33 6.15
N PRO A 48 13.01 -1.83 5.79
CA PRO A 48 13.15 -0.80 4.77
C PRO A 48 12.45 -1.19 3.48
N SER A 49 11.54 -0.33 3.01
CA SER A 49 10.76 -0.55 1.79
C SER A 49 10.28 0.78 1.21
N ILE A 50 10.17 0.85 -0.11
CA ILE A 50 9.54 1.99 -0.78
C ILE A 50 8.03 1.71 -0.83
N CYS A 51 7.24 2.67 -0.36
CA CYS A 51 5.79 2.58 -0.33
C CYS A 51 5.19 3.78 -1.08
N ILE A 52 4.31 3.48 -2.02
CA ILE A 52 3.56 4.49 -2.77
C ILE A 52 2.08 4.30 -2.43
N VAL A 53 1.42 5.38 -2.01
CA VAL A 53 -0.02 5.35 -1.73
C VAL A 53 -0.77 5.69 -3.01
N LEU A 54 -1.57 4.77 -3.53
CA LEU A 54 -2.35 5.02 -4.74
C LEU A 54 -3.70 5.67 -4.44
N GLN A 55 -4.26 5.41 -3.25
CA GLN A 55 -5.50 6.01 -2.77
C GLN A 55 -5.49 6.02 -1.25
N GLY A 56 -6.02 7.09 -0.65
CA GLY A 56 -6.05 7.27 0.80
C GLY A 56 -4.77 7.91 1.33
N ALA A 57 -4.34 7.46 2.50
CA ALA A 57 -3.12 7.93 3.16
C ALA A 57 -2.49 6.80 3.98
N LYS A 58 -1.19 6.93 4.27
CA LYS A 58 -0.45 6.04 5.17
C LYS A 58 0.17 6.85 6.29
N GLU A 59 0.06 6.31 7.50
CA GLU A 59 0.72 6.81 8.70
C GLU A 59 1.74 5.76 9.17
N ILE A 60 2.94 6.22 9.56
CA ILE A 60 3.98 5.41 10.17
C ILE A 60 4.42 6.11 11.46
N ILE A 61 4.60 5.34 12.54
CA ILE A 61 5.21 5.83 13.77
C ILE A 61 6.58 5.19 13.94
N LEU A 62 7.60 6.02 14.08
CA LEU A 62 8.99 5.63 14.27
C LEU A 62 9.52 6.29 15.56
N GLY A 63 9.52 5.54 16.66
CA GLY A 63 9.80 6.13 17.97
C GLY A 63 8.74 7.19 18.31
N GLU A 64 9.18 8.44 18.45
CA GLU A 64 8.30 9.59 18.71
C GLU A 64 7.84 10.31 17.44
N ASP A 65 8.39 9.96 16.28
CA ASP A 65 8.06 10.60 15.00
C ASP A 65 6.83 9.98 14.36
N THR A 66 5.94 10.82 13.83
CA THR A 66 4.79 10.40 13.02
C THR A 66 4.95 10.91 11.59
N LEU A 67 5.10 9.99 10.64
CA LEU A 67 5.22 10.28 9.21
C LEU A 67 3.90 9.97 8.52
N ARG A 68 3.33 10.96 7.83
CA ARG A 68 2.08 10.83 7.07
C ARG A 68 2.29 11.22 5.62
N TYR A 69 1.75 10.42 4.71
CA TYR A 69 1.77 10.71 3.28
C TYR A 69 0.48 10.22 2.62
N GLY A 70 -0.06 11.07 1.76
CA GLY A 70 -1.31 10.89 1.04
C GLY A 70 -1.12 10.24 -0.33
N ALA A 71 -2.20 10.24 -1.12
CA ALA A 71 -2.20 9.67 -2.46
C ALA A 71 -1.13 10.31 -3.35
N MET A 72 -0.38 9.47 -4.06
CA MET A 72 0.75 9.79 -4.93
C MET A 72 1.97 10.41 -4.22
N GLU A 73 2.03 10.33 -2.90
CA GLU A 73 3.20 10.73 -2.12
C GLU A 73 4.03 9.50 -1.70
N CYS A 74 5.33 9.73 -1.47
CA CYS A 74 6.26 8.76 -0.88
C CYS A 74 7.17 9.45 0.14
N LEU A 75 7.68 8.69 1.11
CA LEU A 75 8.74 9.16 2.00
C LEU A 75 10.10 8.90 1.33
N ALA A 76 10.95 9.93 1.29
CA ALA A 76 12.30 9.89 0.75
C ALA A 76 13.31 9.36 1.78
#